data_AF-A0A969W7C8-F1
#
_entry.id   AF-A0A969W7C8-F1
#
_cell.length_a   1.000
_cell.length_b   1.000
_cell.length_c   1.000
_cell.angle_alpha   90.00
_cell.angle_beta   90.00
_cell.angle_gamma   90.00
#
_symmetry.space_group_name_H-M   'P 1'
#
loop_
_entity.id
_entity.type
_entity.pdbx_description
1 polymer ?
#
loop_
_entity_poly.entity_id
_entity_poly.type
_entity_poly.pdbx_seq_one_letter_code
_entity_poly.pdbx_strand_id
1 'polypeptide(L)'
;MNSTTIPALSAPKDGADSDSLDALLNHLQGNGPDVQADAALARFSEARLRAIEFGARARAEDCLHNVQSLARLLTQALRSDEQAPVSDTLAAVQHLEQLARDSERWALIAEHAVMYRKQRPVAEEVAQRWMHWARHLGEWPDAKRG
;
A
#
# COMPACT_ATOMS: atom_id res chain seq x y z
N MET A 1 -15.37 -23.71 32.90
CA MET A 1 -13.97 -23.60 32.45
C MET A 1 -14.02 -23.52 30.94
N ASN A 2 -13.95 -22.31 30.38
CA ASN A 2 -14.18 -22.08 28.95
C ASN A 2 -12.83 -22.11 28.23
N SER A 3 -12.63 -23.14 27.40
CA SER A 3 -11.53 -23.20 26.45
C SER A 3 -11.87 -22.28 25.27
N THR A 4 -11.17 -21.15 25.19
CA THR A 4 -11.22 -20.27 24.02
C THR A 4 -10.36 -20.90 22.92
N THR A 5 -11.03 -21.51 21.93
CA THR A 5 -10.42 -21.97 20.68
C THR A 5 -9.93 -20.76 19.88
N ILE A 6 -8.62 -20.63 19.68
CA ILE A 6 -8.05 -19.68 18.72
C ILE A 6 -8.44 -20.17 17.32
N PRO A 7 -9.08 -19.35 16.46
CA PRO A 7 -9.33 -19.76 15.09
C PRO A 7 -7.99 -19.93 14.38
N ALA A 8 -7.75 -21.13 13.87
CA ALA A 8 -6.60 -21.44 13.03
C ALA A 8 -6.55 -20.44 11.87
N LEU A 9 -5.40 -19.79 11.69
CA LEU A 9 -5.07 -19.05 10.47
C LEU A 9 -5.24 -20.01 9.30
N SER A 10 -6.32 -19.83 8.53
CA SER A 10 -6.46 -20.46 7.23
C SER A 10 -5.37 -19.89 6.33
N ALA A 11 -4.38 -20.71 5.99
CA ALA A 11 -3.43 -20.39 4.94
C ALA A 11 -4.20 -20.09 3.64
N PRO A 12 -3.91 -18.98 2.94
CA PRO A 12 -4.52 -18.72 1.63
C PRO A 12 -4.09 -19.83 0.66
N LYS A 13 -5.09 -20.49 0.06
CA LYS A 13 -4.95 -21.55 -0.92
C LYS A 13 -4.69 -20.94 -2.30
N ASP A 14 -3.48 -21.19 -2.80
CA ASP A 14 -2.88 -21.01 -4.13
C ASP A 14 -3.70 -20.43 -5.30
N GLY A 15 -3.01 -19.59 -6.09
CA GLY A 15 -2.83 -19.93 -7.52
C GLY A 15 -3.19 -18.88 -8.57
N ALA A 16 -2.42 -17.79 -8.68
CA ALA A 16 -1.98 -17.18 -9.94
C ALA A 16 -1.06 -15.97 -9.66
N ASP A 17 0.18 -16.02 -10.14
CA ASP A 17 1.11 -14.89 -10.27
C ASP A 17 1.66 -14.19 -9.02
N SER A 18 1.75 -14.85 -7.85
CA SER A 18 2.49 -14.29 -6.70
C SER A 18 3.98 -14.04 -6.98
N ASP A 19 4.55 -14.75 -7.95
CA ASP A 19 5.97 -14.66 -8.36
C ASP A 19 6.19 -13.76 -9.59
N SER A 20 5.14 -13.15 -10.14
CA SER A 20 5.31 -12.21 -11.25
C SER A 20 6.03 -10.95 -10.77
N LEU A 21 6.85 -10.34 -11.64
CA LEU A 21 7.47 -9.05 -11.34
C LEU A 21 6.42 -8.01 -10.94
N ASP A 22 5.22 -8.07 -11.54
CA ASP A 22 4.13 -7.17 -11.21
C ASP A 22 3.54 -7.43 -9.82
N ALA A 23 3.45 -8.69 -9.37
CA ALA A 23 3.09 -9.00 -8.00
C ALA A 23 4.18 -8.59 -7.01
N LEU A 24 5.46 -8.78 -7.35
CA LEU A 24 6.59 -8.35 -6.52
C LEU A 24 6.65 -6.81 -6.42
N LEU A 25 6.48 -6.11 -7.54
CA LEU A 25 6.41 -4.65 -7.59
C LEU A 25 5.17 -4.15 -6.86
N ASN A 26 4.02 -4.81 -7.00
CA ASN A 26 2.84 -4.51 -6.20
C ASN A 26 3.12 -4.71 -4.70
N HIS A 27 3.76 -5.79 -4.26
CA HIS A 27 4.10 -5.98 -2.84
C HIS A 27 5.12 -4.96 -2.32
N LEU A 28 6.18 -4.65 -3.10
CA LEU A 28 7.18 -3.64 -2.75
C LEU A 28 6.61 -2.23 -2.75
N GLN A 29 5.68 -1.96 -3.66
CA GLN A 29 4.82 -0.80 -3.68
C GLN A 29 3.59 -1.02 -2.79
N GLY A 30 3.55 -1.90 -1.79
CA GLY A 30 2.46 -2.00 -0.81
C GLY A 30 1.02 -2.22 -1.33
N ASN A 31 0.85 -2.68 -2.57
CA ASN A 31 -0.40 -3.09 -3.23
C ASN A 31 -0.68 -4.61 -3.08
N GLY A 32 0.10 -5.32 -2.26
CA GLY A 32 -0.17 -6.72 -1.94
C GLY A 32 -1.47 -6.87 -1.12
N PRO A 33 -2.19 -8.00 -1.24
CA PRO A 33 -3.40 -8.26 -0.47
C PRO A 33 -3.16 -8.32 1.04
N ASP A 34 -1.90 -8.49 1.46
CA ASP A 34 -1.48 -8.43 2.84
C ASP A 34 -0.88 -7.05 3.15
N VAL A 35 -1.65 -6.27 3.91
CA VAL A 35 -1.35 -4.99 4.54
C VAL A 35 -0.24 -5.17 5.60
N GLN A 36 0.91 -5.71 5.19
CA GLN A 36 2.11 -5.86 6.04
C GLN A 36 3.17 -4.80 5.71
N ALA A 37 3.01 -4.07 4.59
CA ALA A 37 3.86 -2.93 4.25
C ALA A 37 3.83 -1.84 5.35
N ASP A 38 2.70 -1.71 6.04
CA ASP A 38 2.53 -0.78 7.17
C ASP A 38 3.28 -1.24 8.43
N ALA A 39 3.31 -2.55 8.72
CA ALA A 39 4.08 -3.09 9.83
C ALA A 39 5.59 -2.82 9.65
N ALA A 40 6.05 -2.79 8.40
CA ALA A 40 7.41 -2.44 8.07
C ALA A 40 7.72 -0.94 8.26
N LEU A 41 6.73 -0.06 8.48
CA LEU A 41 6.98 1.33 8.88
C LEU A 41 7.45 1.42 10.34
N ALA A 42 6.97 0.52 11.19
CA ALA A 42 7.16 0.57 12.64
C ALA A 42 8.65 0.53 13.08
N ARG A 43 9.53 -0.04 12.25
CA ARG A 43 11.00 -0.08 12.47
C ARG A 43 11.70 1.26 12.26
N PHE A 44 11.06 2.24 11.61
CA PHE A 44 11.74 3.48 11.26
C PHE A 44 11.92 4.40 12.47
N SER A 45 12.99 5.20 12.42
CA SER A 45 13.22 6.27 13.40
C SER A 45 12.15 7.34 13.26
N GLU A 46 11.93 8.12 14.31
CA GLU A 46 10.96 9.21 14.30
C GLU A 46 11.19 10.19 13.13
N ALA A 47 12.43 10.63 12.91
CA ALA A 47 12.77 11.54 11.82
C ALA A 47 12.39 10.96 10.45
N ARG A 48 12.64 9.67 10.24
CA ARG A 48 12.27 8.96 9.01
C ARG A 48 10.75 8.84 8.88
N LEU A 49 10.03 8.55 9.97
CA LEU A 49 8.56 8.53 9.98
C LEU A 49 7.96 9.91 9.65
N ARG A 50 8.55 11.02 10.13
CA ARG A 50 8.09 12.36 9.74
C ARG A 50 8.27 12.62 8.23
N ALA A 51 9.40 12.20 7.67
CA ALA A 51 9.66 12.33 6.24
C ALA A 51 8.69 11.48 5.41
N ILE A 52 8.41 10.25 5.85
CA ILE A 52 7.43 9.36 5.20
C ILE A 52 6.03 9.96 5.28
N GLU A 53 5.59 10.44 6.44
CA GLU A 53 4.30 11.12 6.60
C GLU A 53 4.15 12.27 5.61
N PHE A 54 5.13 13.19 5.56
CA PHE A 54 5.07 14.35 4.68
C PHE A 54 5.02 13.93 3.20
N GLY A 55 5.90 13.02 2.80
CA GLY A 55 5.96 12.54 1.42
C GLY A 55 4.68 11.80 1.01
N ALA A 56 4.14 10.95 1.88
CA ALA A 56 2.91 10.20 1.63
C ALA A 56 1.70 11.13 1.52
N ARG A 57 1.59 12.16 2.37
CA ARG A 57 0.52 13.18 2.23
C ARG A 57 0.59 13.92 0.90
N ALA A 58 1.78 14.40 0.53
CA ALA A 58 1.96 15.09 -0.74
C ALA A 58 1.55 14.19 -1.93
N ARG A 59 1.93 12.89 -1.89
CA ARG A 59 1.52 11.94 -2.93
C ARG A 59 0.02 11.66 -2.95
N ALA A 60 -0.63 11.57 -1.80
CA ALA A 60 -2.08 11.43 -1.73
C ALA A 60 -2.77 12.64 -2.38
N GLU A 61 -2.30 13.85 -2.06
CA GLU A 61 -2.81 15.10 -2.64
C GLU A 61 -2.60 15.16 -4.16
N ASP A 62 -1.41 14.78 -4.64
CA ASP A 62 -1.10 14.70 -6.08
C ASP A 62 -2.03 13.70 -6.80
N CYS A 63 -2.22 12.49 -6.24
CA CYS A 63 -3.11 11.47 -6.79
C CYS A 63 -4.55 11.99 -6.87
N LEU A 64 -5.07 12.60 -5.79
CA LEU A 64 -6.41 13.18 -5.77
C LEU A 64 -6.56 14.32 -6.79
N HIS A 65 -5.56 15.18 -6.90
CA HIS A 65 -5.54 16.25 -7.91
C HIS A 65 -5.61 15.68 -9.33
N ASN A 66 -4.86 14.60 -9.60
CA ASN A 66 -4.85 13.95 -10.90
C ASN A 66 -6.19 13.26 -11.20
N VAL A 67 -6.84 12.62 -10.21
CA VAL A 67 -8.21 12.09 -10.35
C VAL A 67 -9.17 13.21 -10.78
N GLN A 68 -9.15 14.34 -10.07
CA GLN A 68 -10.03 15.47 -10.37
C GLN A 68 -9.76 16.06 -11.76
N SER A 69 -8.50 16.18 -12.16
CA SER A 69 -8.11 16.70 -13.46
C SER A 69 -8.52 15.77 -14.61
N LEU A 70 -8.24 14.47 -14.48
CA LEU A 70 -8.60 13.48 -15.50
C LEU A 70 -10.12 13.31 -15.61
N ALA A 71 -10.87 13.33 -14.49
CA ALA A 71 -12.33 13.29 -14.51
C ALA A 71 -12.93 14.51 -15.25
N ARG A 72 -12.35 15.71 -15.07
CA ARG A 72 -12.75 16.90 -15.82
C ARG A 72 -12.47 16.75 -17.32
N LEU A 73 -11.31 16.24 -17.70
CA LEU A 73 -10.95 16.00 -19.10
C LEU A 73 -11.87 14.96 -19.75
N LEU A 74 -12.15 13.84 -19.07
CA LEU A 74 -13.11 12.84 -19.53
C LEU A 74 -14.51 13.43 -19.71
N THR A 75 -14.95 14.25 -18.77
CA THR A 75 -16.25 14.93 -18.90
C THR A 75 -16.30 15.87 -20.11
N GLN A 76 -15.19 16.56 -20.42
CA GLN A 76 -15.10 17.42 -21.60
C GLN A 76 -15.08 16.58 -22.90
N ALA A 77 -14.31 15.50 -22.94
CA ALA A 77 -14.24 14.60 -24.09
C ALA A 77 -15.61 13.97 -24.41
N LEU A 78 -16.32 13.50 -23.38
CA LEU A 78 -17.67 12.93 -23.53
C LEU A 78 -18.72 13.93 -24.00
N ARG A 79 -18.46 15.24 -23.90
CA ARG A 79 -19.34 16.31 -24.39
C ARG A 79 -18.98 16.79 -25.80
N SER A 80 -17.85 16.36 -26.34
CA SER A 80 -17.45 16.74 -27.69
C SER A 80 -18.20 15.91 -28.73
N ASP A 81 -18.45 16.48 -29.91
CA ASP A 81 -19.08 15.76 -31.03
C ASP A 81 -18.18 14.65 -31.61
N GLU A 82 -16.89 14.66 -31.26
CA GLU A 82 -15.93 13.64 -31.64
C GLU A 82 -15.92 12.51 -30.60
N GLN A 83 -16.38 11.33 -31.00
CA GLN A 83 -16.41 10.17 -30.11
C GLN A 83 -15.01 9.61 -29.92
N ALA A 84 -14.49 9.70 -28.69
CA ALA A 84 -13.30 8.95 -28.29
C ALA A 84 -13.56 7.44 -28.42
N PRO A 85 -12.57 6.64 -28.86
CA PRO A 85 -12.68 5.19 -28.86
C PRO A 85 -13.06 4.66 -27.48
N VAL A 86 -13.93 3.64 -27.45
CA VAL A 86 -14.38 2.99 -26.21
C VAL A 86 -13.19 2.43 -25.42
N SER A 87 -12.16 1.93 -26.11
CA SER A 87 -10.91 1.44 -25.50
C SER A 87 -10.21 2.51 -24.67
N ASP A 88 -10.15 3.73 -25.19
CA ASP A 88 -9.39 4.83 -24.58
C ASP A 88 -10.17 5.38 -23.37
N THR A 89 -11.49 5.43 -23.50
CA THR A 89 -12.39 5.77 -22.41
C THR A 89 -12.28 4.75 -21.28
N LEU A 90 -12.26 3.45 -21.61
CA LEU A 90 -12.10 2.38 -20.63
C LEU A 90 -10.74 2.46 -19.92
N ALA A 91 -9.65 2.65 -20.68
CA ALA A 91 -8.31 2.81 -20.11
C ALA A 91 -8.23 4.02 -19.17
N ALA A 92 -8.85 5.15 -19.54
CA ALA A 92 -8.89 6.33 -18.69
C ALA A 92 -9.70 6.11 -17.40
N VAL A 93 -10.81 5.38 -17.45
CA VAL A 93 -11.59 5.01 -16.27
C VAL A 93 -10.81 4.07 -15.35
N GLN A 94 -10.12 3.06 -15.89
CA GLN A 94 -9.25 2.19 -15.12
C GLN A 94 -8.11 2.96 -14.44
N HIS A 95 -7.54 3.95 -15.15
CA HIS A 95 -6.49 4.80 -14.58
C HIS A 95 -7.03 5.71 -13.46
N LEU A 96 -8.23 6.27 -13.61
CA LEU A 96 -8.91 7.00 -12.53
C LEU A 96 -9.10 6.15 -11.29
N GLU A 97 -9.55 4.90 -11.46
CA GLU A 97 -9.74 3.97 -10.35
C GLU A 97 -8.41 3.69 -9.63
N GLN A 98 -7.33 3.46 -10.39
CA GLN A 98 -6.01 3.24 -9.80
C GLN A 98 -5.52 4.48 -9.03
N LEU A 99 -5.65 5.68 -9.59
CA LEU A 99 -5.25 6.92 -8.90
C LEU A 99 -6.05 7.17 -7.61
N ALA A 100 -7.33 6.81 -7.59
CA ALA A 100 -8.16 6.92 -6.38
C ALA A 100 -7.68 5.95 -5.29
N ARG A 101 -7.45 4.68 -5.65
CA ARG A 101 -6.88 3.68 -4.73
C ARG A 101 -5.50 4.10 -4.21
N ASP A 102 -4.65 4.63 -5.08
CA ASP A 102 -3.33 5.13 -4.70
C ASP A 102 -3.43 6.31 -3.73
N SER A 103 -4.37 7.24 -3.95
CA SER A 103 -4.62 8.36 -3.05
C SER A 103 -4.98 7.88 -1.63
N GLU A 104 -5.92 6.94 -1.53
CA GLU A 104 -6.35 6.36 -0.25
C GLU A 104 -5.19 5.63 0.44
N ARG A 105 -4.42 4.87 -0.33
CA ARG A 105 -3.27 4.12 0.17
C ARG A 105 -2.18 5.04 0.70
N TRP A 106 -1.83 6.10 -0.02
CA TRP A 106 -0.85 7.08 0.45
C TRP A 106 -1.33 7.82 1.71
N ALA A 107 -2.63 8.12 1.81
CA ALA A 107 -3.20 8.69 3.01
C ALA A 107 -3.07 7.73 4.22
N LEU A 108 -3.36 6.45 4.03
CA LEU A 108 -3.22 5.43 5.08
C LEU A 108 -1.77 5.28 5.57
N ILE A 109 -0.80 5.28 4.65
CA ILE A 109 0.63 5.26 4.98
C ILE A 109 1.00 6.47 5.86
N ALA A 110 0.49 7.66 5.53
CA ALA A 110 0.72 8.85 6.34
C ALA A 110 0.11 8.74 7.74
N GLU A 111 -1.10 8.19 7.86
CA GLU A 111 -1.76 7.94 9.14
C GLU A 111 -0.99 6.96 10.01
N HIS A 112 -0.52 5.86 9.43
CA HIS A 112 0.31 4.88 10.14
C HIS A 112 1.65 5.46 10.57
N ALA A 113 2.30 6.29 9.75
CA ALA A 113 3.51 6.98 10.14
C ALA A 113 3.29 7.92 11.35
N VAL A 114 2.16 8.63 11.38
CA VAL A 114 1.75 9.45 12.53
C VAL A 114 1.49 8.59 13.75
N MET A 115 0.76 7.49 13.60
CA MET A 115 0.41 6.57 14.67
C MET A 115 1.66 5.98 15.32
N TYR A 116 2.61 5.44 14.54
CA TYR A 116 3.86 4.89 15.08
C TYR A 116 4.77 5.94 15.69
N ARG A 117 4.73 7.20 15.21
CA ARG A 117 5.44 8.29 15.88
C ARG A 117 4.84 8.60 17.25
N LYS A 118 3.52 8.64 17.35
CA LYS A 118 2.81 8.97 18.61
C LYS A 118 2.80 7.81 19.61
N GLN A 119 2.85 6.57 19.13
CA GLN A 119 2.71 5.36 19.94
C GLN A 119 3.93 4.46 19.76
N ARG A 120 5.09 4.93 20.23
CA ARG A 120 6.36 4.21 20.12
C ARG A 120 6.35 2.77 20.69
N PRO A 121 5.70 2.48 21.83
CA PRO A 121 5.61 1.10 22.33
C PRO A 121 4.89 0.17 21.36
N VAL A 122 3.81 0.65 20.72
CA VAL A 122 3.08 -0.12 19.69
C VAL A 122 3.96 -0.33 18.46
N ALA A 123 4.72 0.68 18.04
CA ALA A 123 5.66 0.56 16.94
C ALA A 123 6.74 -0.51 17.23
N GLU A 124 7.26 -0.56 18.45
CA GLU A 124 8.27 -1.54 18.85
C GLU A 124 7.72 -2.97 18.84
N GLU A 125 6.51 -3.19 19.38
CA GLU A 125 5.83 -4.49 19.34
C GLU A 125 5.60 -4.97 17.89
N VAL A 126 5.09 -4.07 17.04
CA VAL A 126 4.84 -4.39 15.63
C VAL A 126 6.15 -4.67 14.88
N ALA A 127 7.20 -3.88 15.12
CA ALA A 127 8.52 -4.10 14.52
C ALA A 127 9.13 -5.45 14.93
N GLN A 128 8.95 -5.86 16.19
CA GLN A 128 9.40 -7.18 16.67
C GLN A 128 8.64 -8.31 15.98
N ARG A 129 7.30 -8.23 15.90
CA ARG A 129 6.49 -9.24 15.19
C ARG A 129 6.88 -9.36 13.72
N TRP A 130 7.05 -8.22 13.04
CA TRP A 130 7.48 -8.20 11.66
C TRP A 130 8.86 -8.83 11.48
N MET A 131 9.82 -8.52 12.36
CA MET A 131 11.15 -9.15 12.35
C MET A 131 11.09 -10.66 12.53
N HIS A 132 10.23 -11.16 13.42
CA HIS A 132 10.03 -12.60 13.62
C HIS A 132 9.45 -13.27 12.38
N TRP A 133 8.43 -12.68 11.77
CA TRP A 133 7.84 -13.16 10.52
C TRP A 133 8.86 -13.18 9.38
N ALA A 134 9.58 -12.08 9.16
CA ALA A 134 10.55 -11.96 8.07
C ALA A 134 11.71 -12.96 8.22
N ARG A 135 12.15 -13.24 9.46
CA ARG A 135 13.13 -14.30 9.73
C ARG A 135 12.57 -15.69 9.46
N HIS A 136 11.32 -15.95 9.84
CA HIS A 136 10.68 -17.24 9.61
C HIS A 136 10.56 -17.57 8.11
N LEU A 137 10.32 -16.56 7.28
CA LEU A 137 10.23 -16.71 5.82
C LEU A 137 11.58 -16.57 5.09
N GLY A 138 12.68 -16.31 5.80
CA GLY A 138 14.00 -16.11 5.16
C GLY A 138 14.13 -14.79 4.38
N GLU A 139 13.20 -13.85 4.56
CA GLU A 139 13.23 -12.51 3.94
C GLU A 139 14.04 -11.49 4.74
N TRP A 140 14.43 -11.85 5.97
CA TRP A 140 15.34 -11.03 6.76
C TRP A 140 16.74 -11.10 6.17
N PRO A 141 17.43 -9.97 5.91
CA PRO A 141 18.80 -10.00 5.45
C PRO A 141 19.67 -10.67 6.51
N ASP A 142 20.10 -11.90 6.23
CA ASP A 142 21.12 -12.56 7.02
C ASP A 142 22.38 -11.70 6.97
N ALA A 143 22.87 -11.29 8.13
CA ALA A 143 24.07 -10.47 8.28
C ALA A 143 25.36 -11.21 7.88
N LYS A 144 25.30 -12.14 6.92
CA LYS A 144 26.44 -12.88 6.39
C LYS A 144 26.55 -12.66 4.89
N ARG A 145 27.49 -11.79 4.51
CA ARG A 145 28.61 -12.12 3.62
C ARG A 145 29.56 -10.92 3.47
N GLY A 146 30.82 -11.15 3.85
CA GLY A 146 32.00 -10.42 3.36
C GLY A 146 32.48 -9.29 4.26
#